data_AF-A0A0Q7WL79-F1
#
_entry.id   AF-A0A0Q7WL79-F1
#
_cell.length_a   1.000
_cell.length_b   1.000
_cell.length_c   1.000
_cell.angle_alpha   90.00
_cell.angle_beta   90.00
_cell.angle_gamma   90.00
#
_symmetry.space_group_name_H-M   'P 1'
#
loop_
_entity.id
_entity.type
_entity.pdbx_description
1 polymer ?
#
loop_
_entity_poly.entity_id
_entity_poly.type
_entity_poly.pdbx_seq_one_letter_code
_entity_poly.pdbx_strand_id
1 'polypeptide(L)' 'MATGDWRLFCQALRYQVPEWIRGQNVFPSIDPLALQMYFIDNRLRDHHALNDAKANRHAFNRSLVQQRPSLSRKSR' A
#
# COMPACT_ATOMS: atom_id res chain seq x y z
N MET A 1 -20.03 -2.36 27.45
CA MET A 1 -18.57 -2.37 27.20
C MET A 1 -18.35 -2.88 25.80
N ALA A 2 -17.67 -2.13 24.92
CA ALA A 2 -17.50 -2.53 23.52
C ALA A 2 -16.71 -3.85 23.42
N THR A 3 -17.41 -4.90 23.03
CA THR A 3 -16.89 -6.22 22.65
C THR A 3 -16.85 -6.28 21.13
N GLY A 4 -15.81 -5.69 20.54
CA GLY A 4 -15.59 -5.74 19.09
C GLY A 4 -14.37 -6.59 18.76
N ASP A 5 -14.36 -7.19 17.57
CA ASP A 5 -13.29 -8.05 17.05
C ASP A 5 -11.89 -7.44 17.21
N TRP A 6 -11.79 -6.11 17.11
CA TRP A 6 -10.55 -5.36 17.36
C TRP A 6 -9.96 -5.62 18.76
N ARG A 7 -10.80 -5.65 19.80
CA ARG A 7 -10.34 -5.85 21.17
C ARG A 7 -9.88 -7.30 21.39
N LEU A 8 -10.58 -8.27 20.82
CA LEU A 8 -10.18 -9.69 20.83
C LEU A 8 -8.86 -9.88 20.08
N PHE A 9 -8.72 -9.23 18.92
CA PHE A 9 -7.49 -9.24 18.14
C PHE A 9 -6.31 -8.65 18.92
N CYS A 10 -6.46 -7.46 19.52
CA CYS A 10 -5.42 -6.86 20.33
C CYS A 10 -5.04 -7.74 21.54
N GLN A 11 -6.03 -8.36 22.19
CA GLN A 11 -5.78 -9.30 23.29
C GLN A 11 -5.03 -10.55 22.82
N ALA A 12 -5.40 -11.13 21.67
CA ALA A 12 -4.71 -12.27 21.09
C ALA A 12 -3.25 -11.93 20.76
N LEU A 13 -2.99 -10.71 20.30
CA LEU A 13 -1.64 -10.17 20.08
C LEU A 13 -0.95 -9.69 21.36
N ARG A 14 -1.59 -9.78 22.53
CA ARG A 14 -1.09 -9.23 23.81
C ARG A 14 -0.68 -7.76 23.71
N TYR A 15 -1.35 -6.99 22.86
CA TYR A 15 -1.02 -5.60 22.55
C TYR A 15 0.43 -5.38 22.08
N GLN A 16 1.08 -6.43 21.58
CA GLN A 16 2.43 -6.38 21.02
C GLN A 16 2.35 -6.60 19.52
N VAL A 17 3.11 -5.81 18.76
CA VAL A 17 3.30 -6.08 17.33
C VAL A 17 4.28 -7.25 17.21
N PRO A 18 3.91 -8.35 16.56
CA PRO A 18 4.83 -9.47 16.36
C PRO A 18 6.11 -9.04 15.64
N GLU A 19 7.27 -9.56 16.06
CA GLU A 19 8.59 -9.16 15.54
C GLU A 19 8.78 -9.38 14.03
N TRP A 20 8.03 -10.32 13.45
CA TRP A 20 8.04 -10.59 12.03
C TRP A 20 7.24 -9.58 11.20
N ILE A 21 6.45 -8.71 11.84
CA ILE A 21 5.77 -7.60 11.17
C ILE A 21 6.73 -6.41 11.11
N ARG A 22 6.98 -5.91 9.89
CA ARG A 22 7.75 -4.68 9.66
C ARG A 22 6.86 -3.65 8.98
N GLY A 23 6.83 -2.44 9.53
CA GLY A 23 6.19 -1.29 8.90
C GLY A 23 7.19 -0.49 8.08
N GLN A 24 6.81 -0.08 6.88
CA GLN A 24 7.54 0.87 6.08
C GLN A 24 6.60 2.01 5.70
N ASN A 25 7.02 3.25 5.92
CA ASN A 25 6.30 4.38 5.38
C ASN A 25 6.53 4.45 3.87
N VAL A 26 5.50 4.12 3.10
CA VAL A 26 5.55 4.13 1.63
C VAL A 26 5.01 5.42 1.02
N PHE A 27 4.44 6.33 1.82
CA PHE A 27 3.83 7.57 1.35
C PHE A 27 4.74 8.40 0.43
N PRO A 28 6.06 8.58 0.71
CA PRO A 28 6.95 9.34 -0.17
C PRO A 28 7.19 8.69 -1.53
N SER A 29 6.86 7.41 -1.68
CA SER A 29 7.08 6.62 -2.89
C SER A 29 5.78 6.35 -3.65
N ILE A 30 4.65 6.89 -3.21
CA ILE A 30 3.37 6.79 -3.94
C ILE A 30 3.40 7.79 -5.08
N ASP A 31 3.32 7.30 -6.32
CA ASP A 31 3.11 8.13 -7.51
C ASP A 31 1.66 8.65 -7.53
N PRO A 32 1.43 9.98 -7.36
CA PRO A 32 0.08 10.54 -7.30
C PRO A 32 -0.70 10.36 -8.61
N LEU A 33 -0.02 10.37 -9.76
CA LEU A 33 -0.67 10.19 -11.05
C LEU A 33 -1.16 8.75 -11.20
N ALA A 34 -0.32 7.78 -10.86
CA ALA A 34 -0.70 6.36 -10.88
C ALA A 34 -1.85 6.04 -9.90
N LEU A 35 -1.90 6.74 -8.76
CA LEU A 35 -2.99 6.63 -7.80
C LEU A 35 -4.29 7.17 -8.41
N GLN A 36 -4.28 8.38 -8.97
CA GLN A 36 -5.47 8.98 -9.57
C GLN A 36 -5.99 8.17 -10.76
N MET A 37 -5.09 7.67 -11.63
CA MET A 37 -5.46 6.77 -12.74
C MET A 37 -6.16 5.50 -12.24
N TYR A 38 -5.68 4.91 -11.14
CA TYR A 38 -6.30 3.72 -10.57
C TYR A 38 -7.76 3.95 -10.17
N PHE A 39 -8.08 5.09 -9.55
CA PHE A 39 -9.46 5.44 -9.19
C PHE A 39 -10.35 5.60 -10.43
N ILE A 40 -9.86 6.28 -11.46
CA ILE A 40 -10.59 6.52 -12.72
C ILE A 40 -10.86 5.18 -13.44
N ASP A 41 -9.82 4.37 -13.66
CA ASP A 41 -9.90 3.14 -14.44
C ASP A 41 -10.85 2.12 -13.79
N ASN A 42 -10.87 2.08 -12.44
CA ASN A 42 -11.68 1.14 -11.68
C ASN A 42 -13.03 1.71 -11.23
N ARG A 43 -13.35 2.98 -11.59
CA ARG A 43 -14.58 3.68 -11.19
C ARG A 43 -14.85 3.61 -9.68
N LEU A 44 -13.78 3.72 -8.89
CA LEU A 44 -13.86 3.62 -7.43
C LEU A 44 -14.26 4.96 -6.83
N ARG A 45 -15.06 4.92 -5.77
CA ARG A 45 -15.34 6.09 -4.95
C ARG A 45 -14.13 6.38 -4.05
N ASP A 46 -13.74 7.65 -4.01
CA ASP A 46 -12.77 8.18 -3.04
C ASP A 46 -13.29 8.02 -1.60
N HIS A 47 -12.37 8.00 -0.64
CA HIS A 47 -12.65 7.95 0.80
C HIS A 47 -13.26 6.63 1.30
N HIS A 48 -13.04 5.54 0.56
CA HIS A 48 -13.26 4.18 1.06
C HIS A 48 -11.91 3.56 1.43
N ALA A 49 -11.70 3.28 2.72
CA ALA A 49 -10.42 2.80 3.23
C ALA A 49 -9.83 1.59 2.45
N LEU A 50 -10.69 0.67 2.00
CA LEU A 50 -10.26 -0.47 1.18
C LEU A 50 -9.79 -0.04 -0.22
N ASN A 51 -10.48 0.89 -0.87
CA ASN A 51 -10.10 1.40 -2.18
C ASN A 51 -8.80 2.20 -2.09
N ASP A 52 -8.68 3.04 -1.05
CA ASP A 52 -7.48 3.83 -0.78
C ASP A 52 -6.27 2.90 -0.58
N ALA A 53 -6.43 1.83 0.20
CA ALA A 53 -5.37 0.84 0.41
C ALA A 53 -4.95 0.14 -0.91
N LYS A 54 -5.91 -0.20 -1.78
CA LYS A 54 -5.64 -0.81 -3.08
C LYS A 54 -4.94 0.15 -4.03
N ALA A 55 -5.39 1.40 -4.10
CA ALA A 55 -4.80 2.43 -4.94
C ALA A 55 -3.36 2.76 -4.50
N ASN A 56 -3.14 2.92 -3.19
CA ASN A 56 -1.81 3.14 -2.62
C ASN A 56 -0.85 1.98 -2.97
N ARG A 57 -1.30 0.74 -2.83
CA ARG A 57 -0.51 -0.45 -3.20
C ARG A 57 -0.16 -0.45 -4.69
N HIS A 58 -1.12 -0.13 -5.56
CA HIS A 58 -0.90 -0.08 -7.00
C HIS A 58 0.14 0.99 -7.38
N ALA A 59 -0.04 2.21 -6.86
CA ALA A 59 0.86 3.33 -7.13
C ALA A 59 2.28 3.08 -6.60
N PHE A 60 2.43 2.51 -5.40
CA PHE A 60 3.73 2.14 -4.84
C PHE A 60 4.43 1.05 -5.67
N ASN A 61 3.73 0.00 -6.09
CA ASN A 61 4.33 -1.04 -6.92
C ASN A 61 4.84 -0.49 -8.27
N ARG A 62 4.13 0.47 -8.85
CA ARG A 62 4.53 1.09 -10.12
C ARG A 62 5.79 1.95 -9.97
N SER A 63 5.91 2.71 -8.87
CA SER A 63 7.10 3.51 -8.61
C SER A 63 8.35 2.65 -8.41
N LEU A 64 8.21 1.48 -7.77
CA LEU A 64 9.30 0.50 -7.67
C LEU A 64 9.77 -0.03 -9.03
N VAL A 65 8.86 -0.21 -10.00
CA VAL A 65 9.21 -0.63 -11.36
C VAL A 65 9.94 0.48 -12.11
N GLN A 66 9.51 1.73 -11.98
CA GLN A 66 10.16 2.89 -12.61
C GLN A 66 11.55 3.18 -12.05
N GLN A 67 11.79 2.87 -10.78
CA GLN A 67 13.10 3.05 -10.13
C GLN A 67 14.13 1.97 -10.49
N ARG A 68 13.75 0.88 -11.17
CA ARG A 68 14.72 -0.08 -11.67
C ARG A 68 15.46 0.54 -12.86
N PRO A 69 16.79 0.75 -12.77
CA PRO A 69 17.54 1.27 -13.90
C PRO A 69 17.37 0.31 -15.07
N SER A 70 16.97 0.85 -16.22
CA SER A 70 16.99 0.11 -17.48
C SER A 70 18.42 -0.38 -17.68
N LEU A 71 18.65 -1.69 -17.61
CA LEU A 71 19.86 -2.30 -18.14
C LEU A 71 19.83 -2.07 -19.65
N SER A 72 20.33 -0.91 -20.08
CA SER A 72 20.62 -0.62 -21.47
C SER A 72 21.66 -1.64 -21.91
N ARG A 73 21.21 -2.69 -22.61
CA ARG A 73 22.07 -3.55 -23.41
C ARG A 73 22.75 -2.64 -24.42
N LYS A 74 23.98 -2.23 -24.13
CA LYS A 74 24.91 -1.75 -25.15
C LYS A 74 25.17 -2.93 -26.09
N SER A 75 24.43 -2.97 -27.20
CA SER A 75 24.80 -3.80 -28.34
C SER A 75 26.13 -3.28 -28.86
N ARG A 76 27.11 -4.19 -28.93
CA ARG A 76 28.45 -3.97 -29.46
C ARG A 76 28.46 -4.22 -30.95
#